data_AF-A0A257JYA1-F1
#
_entry.id   AF-A0A257JYA1-F1
#
_cell.length_a   1.000
_cell.length_b   1.000
_cell.length_c   1.000
_cell.angle_alpha   90.00
_cell.angle_beta   90.00
_cell.angle_gamma   90.00
#
_symmetry.space_group_name_H-M   'P 1'
#
loop_
_entity.id
_entity.type
_entity.pdbx_description
1 polymer ?
#
loop_
_entity_poly.entity_id
_entity_poly.type
_entity_poly.pdbx_seq_one_letter_code
_entity_poly.pdbx_strand_id
1 'polypeptide(L)'
;MTMKKGLPMLYRTFTAIILLFFQAVAAQDYSDVDSIVMRYPSGFSSTQKLADKINDDFSGEAEKARAIYTWIALNIRYDLAAMRNGDQVAFRYRGEADRMEKEKAFRISLAQKTIRSNKGICQNYAALFHNLCDMTGLKCLDIPGAAKTNLTQIGKLPQKNDHVWNAVNIGDSWNLVDVTWGAGSVDANTGKFKPNFNDGFFCTPPTLFFLNHFPEDARLSMLDKTPEDFAELPLYYGEYVDSDYEILSPEKGLLPTKTKTVPFRISDLSENDNISYTFSNQNRIIAPQLKRNGNVSEFEVNIGAADRGFLTLFVNNRSVAAYKIGN
;
A
#
# COMPACT_ATOMS: atom_id res chain seq x y z
N MET A 1 -72.02 -0.15 43.74
CA MET A 1 -71.13 -0.33 44.91
C MET A 1 -70.01 -1.28 44.50
N THR A 2 -68.78 -0.94 44.85
CA THR A 2 -67.52 -1.72 44.70
C THR A 2 -66.88 -1.88 43.31
N MET A 3 -65.90 -0.99 43.10
CA MET A 3 -64.69 -1.03 42.27
C MET A 3 -64.14 -2.42 41.87
N LYS A 4 -63.67 -2.54 40.62
CA LYS A 4 -62.47 -3.33 40.30
C LYS A 4 -61.51 -2.52 39.42
N LYS A 5 -60.26 -2.53 39.89
CA LYS A 5 -59.11 -1.70 39.52
C LYS A 5 -58.58 -2.03 38.12
N GLY A 6 -58.12 -0.99 37.43
CA GLY A 6 -57.40 -1.10 36.16
C GLY A 6 -56.01 -1.73 36.35
N LEU A 7 -55.57 -2.44 35.30
CA LEU A 7 -54.23 -2.97 35.16
C LEU A 7 -53.44 -2.02 34.23
N PRO A 8 -52.25 -1.52 34.61
CA PRO A 8 -51.44 -0.72 33.69
C PRO A 8 -50.68 -1.62 32.71
N MET A 9 -50.72 -1.25 31.45
CA MET A 9 -49.97 -1.87 30.35
C MET A 9 -48.48 -1.49 30.52
N LEU A 10 -47.64 -2.47 30.90
CA LEU A 10 -46.18 -2.29 30.92
C LEU A 10 -45.64 -2.24 29.48
N TYR A 11 -45.37 -1.04 28.96
CA TYR A 11 -44.48 -0.89 27.82
C TYR A 11 -43.04 -1.15 28.30
N ARG A 12 -42.50 -2.32 27.96
CA ARG A 12 -41.06 -2.57 28.05
C ARG A 12 -40.37 -1.83 26.90
N THR A 13 -39.89 -0.62 27.16
CA THR A 13 -38.93 0.04 26.28
C THR A 13 -37.64 -0.77 26.29
N PHE A 14 -37.39 -1.53 25.23
CA PHE A 14 -36.09 -2.14 24.97
C PHE A 14 -35.16 -1.03 24.48
N THR A 15 -34.43 -0.40 25.40
CA THR A 15 -33.35 0.53 25.03
C THR A 15 -32.20 -0.32 24.51
N ALA A 16 -32.09 -0.46 23.19
CA ALA A 16 -30.91 -1.02 22.56
C ALA A 16 -29.74 -0.06 22.80
N ILE A 17 -28.86 -0.40 23.74
CA ILE A 17 -27.58 0.27 23.90
C ILE A 17 -26.72 -0.17 22.72
N ILE A 18 -26.72 0.64 21.66
CA ILE A 18 -25.76 0.52 20.57
C ILE A 18 -24.43 1.02 21.12
N LEU A 19 -23.62 0.09 21.62
CA LEU A 19 -22.20 0.32 21.88
C LEU A 19 -21.51 0.46 20.52
N LEU A 20 -21.41 1.70 20.04
CA LEU A 20 -20.43 2.07 19.02
C LEU A 20 -19.04 1.88 19.63
N PHE A 21 -18.46 0.70 19.45
CA PHE A 21 -17.02 0.52 19.62
C PHE A 21 -16.33 1.35 18.54
N PHE A 22 -15.94 2.57 18.89
CA PHE A 22 -14.85 3.24 18.20
C PHE A 22 -13.61 2.38 18.44
N GLN A 23 -13.33 1.46 17.53
CA GLN A 23 -12.02 0.86 17.39
C GLN A 23 -11.11 1.98 16.91
N ALA A 24 -10.52 2.71 17.86
CA ALA A 24 -9.34 3.49 17.56
C ALA A 24 -8.28 2.49 17.13
N VAL A 25 -8.06 2.36 15.82
CA VAL A 25 -6.89 1.70 15.28
C VAL A 25 -5.72 2.60 15.71
N ALA A 26 -5.17 2.33 16.89
CA ALA A 26 -3.92 2.93 17.27
C ALA A 26 -2.89 2.48 16.23
N ALA A 27 -2.24 3.42 15.57
CA ALA A 27 -1.03 3.13 14.81
C ALA A 27 -0.07 2.44 15.78
N GLN A 28 0.24 1.17 15.51
CA GLN A 28 1.04 0.37 16.41
C GLN A 28 2.51 0.77 16.21
N ASP A 29 3.14 1.28 17.26
CA ASP A 29 4.56 1.63 17.23
C ASP A 29 5.39 0.34 17.18
N TYR A 30 6.13 0.18 16.08
CA TYR A 30 6.98 -0.98 15.81
C TYR A 30 8.48 -0.69 15.98
N SER A 31 8.85 0.49 16.49
CA SER A 31 10.24 0.94 16.60
C SER A 31 11.14 -0.01 17.40
N ASP A 32 10.62 -0.66 18.44
CA ASP A 32 11.34 -1.67 19.23
C ASP A 32 11.63 -2.94 18.41
N VAL A 33 10.62 -3.44 17.68
CA VAL A 33 10.77 -4.60 16.78
C VAL A 33 11.80 -4.30 15.71
N ASP A 34 11.70 -3.14 15.07
CA ASP A 34 12.63 -2.72 14.02
C ASP A 34 14.05 -2.58 14.56
N SER A 35 14.21 -2.00 15.75
CA SER A 35 15.51 -1.86 16.41
C SER A 35 16.18 -3.21 16.66
N ILE A 36 15.40 -4.24 17.02
CA ILE A 36 15.89 -5.61 17.17
C ILE A 36 16.27 -6.20 15.81
N VAL A 37 15.38 -6.12 14.82
CA VAL A 37 15.57 -6.72 13.50
C VAL A 37 16.74 -6.08 12.73
N MET A 38 16.99 -4.77 12.90
CA MET A 38 18.14 -4.09 12.32
C MET A 38 19.50 -4.66 12.79
N ARG A 39 19.52 -5.39 13.91
CA ARG A 39 20.74 -6.07 14.41
C ARG A 39 20.89 -7.49 13.87
N TYR A 40 19.92 -8.01 13.12
CA TYR A 40 20.02 -9.33 12.50
C TYR A 40 21.08 -9.33 11.40
N PRO A 41 21.65 -10.51 11.05
CA PRO A 41 22.45 -10.64 9.85
C PRO A 41 21.68 -10.15 8.61
N SER A 42 22.38 -9.48 7.70
CA SER A 42 21.81 -9.00 6.44
C SER A 42 21.57 -10.12 5.41
N GLY A 43 21.89 -11.37 5.76
CA GLY A 43 21.65 -12.54 4.93
C GLY A 43 21.54 -13.80 5.77
N PHE A 44 20.63 -14.69 5.36
CA PHE A 44 20.43 -16.00 5.96
C PHE A 44 20.55 -17.10 4.90
N SER A 45 21.08 -18.26 5.29
CA SER A 45 21.27 -19.38 4.34
C SER A 45 19.96 -20.11 3.97
N SER A 46 18.90 -19.90 4.75
CA SER A 46 17.57 -20.51 4.55
C SER A 46 16.50 -19.72 5.29
N THR A 47 15.25 -19.83 4.83
CA THR A 47 14.11 -19.18 5.49
C THR A 47 13.90 -19.70 6.91
N GLN A 48 14.21 -20.97 7.17
CA GLN A 48 14.13 -21.57 8.51
C GLN A 48 14.97 -20.81 9.53
N LYS A 49 16.22 -20.46 9.22
CA LYS A 49 17.07 -19.76 10.18
C LYS A 49 16.55 -18.36 10.54
N LEU A 50 15.95 -17.67 9.56
CA LEU A 50 15.32 -16.37 9.83
C LEU A 50 14.04 -16.54 10.64
N ALA A 51 13.19 -17.52 10.29
CA ALA A 51 11.96 -17.81 11.02
C ALA A 51 12.25 -18.23 12.47
N ASP A 52 13.23 -19.10 12.71
CA ASP A 52 13.67 -19.50 14.06
C ASP A 52 14.11 -18.27 14.85
N LYS A 53 14.97 -17.43 14.27
CA LYS A 53 15.44 -16.20 14.92
C LYS A 53 14.29 -15.24 15.26
N ILE A 54 13.28 -15.13 14.41
CA ILE A 54 12.07 -14.32 14.66
C ILE A 54 11.22 -14.95 15.78
N ASN A 55 11.03 -16.27 15.78
CA ASN A 55 10.26 -16.98 16.82
C ASN A 55 10.96 -16.97 18.20
N ASP A 56 12.29 -16.89 18.21
CA ASP A 56 13.07 -16.76 19.45
C ASP A 56 12.91 -15.36 20.07
N ASP A 57 12.87 -14.31 19.25
CA ASP A 57 12.84 -12.91 19.72
C ASP A 57 11.43 -12.38 19.95
N PHE A 58 10.42 -12.91 19.25
CA PHE A 58 9.05 -12.39 19.26
C PHE A 58 8.01 -13.49 19.45
N SER A 59 6.98 -13.17 20.25
CA SER A 59 5.88 -14.11 20.53
C SER A 59 4.54 -13.64 19.95
N GLY A 60 4.30 -12.33 19.83
CA GLY A 60 3.08 -11.76 19.28
C GLY A 60 3.01 -11.81 17.75
N GLU A 61 1.80 -11.96 17.23
CA GLU A 61 1.57 -12.05 15.79
C GLU A 61 1.98 -10.77 15.03
N ALA A 62 1.64 -9.60 15.59
CA ALA A 62 1.99 -8.31 15.02
C ALA A 62 3.51 -8.09 14.97
N GLU A 63 4.22 -8.43 16.04
CA GLU A 63 5.68 -8.31 16.15
C GLU A 63 6.38 -9.23 15.16
N LYS A 64 5.91 -10.48 15.01
CA LYS A 64 6.42 -11.43 14.02
C LYS A 64 6.19 -10.95 12.60
N ALA A 65 4.98 -10.51 12.27
CA ALA A 65 4.66 -9.99 10.94
C ALA A 65 5.53 -8.78 10.61
N ARG A 66 5.72 -7.89 11.59
CA ARG A 66 6.61 -6.73 11.47
C ARG A 66 8.05 -7.14 11.26
N ALA A 67 8.57 -8.06 12.07
CA ALA A 67 9.95 -8.53 11.96
C ALA A 67 10.25 -9.13 10.58
N ILE A 68 9.29 -9.88 10.01
CA ILE A 68 9.38 -10.42 8.65
C ILE A 68 9.43 -9.27 7.63
N TYR A 69 8.47 -8.34 7.70
CA TYR A 69 8.40 -7.18 6.82
C TYR A 69 9.70 -6.38 6.82
N THR A 70 10.15 -5.98 8.02
CA THR A 70 11.33 -5.14 8.23
C THR A 70 12.59 -5.81 7.72
N TRP A 71 12.80 -7.10 8.05
CA TRP A 71 13.99 -7.80 7.59
C TRP A 71 14.04 -7.89 6.06
N ILE A 72 12.92 -8.26 5.42
CA ILE A 72 12.87 -8.38 3.96
C ILE A 72 13.09 -7.01 3.29
N ALA A 73 12.37 -5.97 3.73
CA ALA A 73 12.43 -4.63 3.14
C ALA A 73 13.84 -4.02 3.21
N LEU A 74 14.59 -4.29 4.29
CA LEU A 74 15.94 -3.79 4.46
C LEU A 74 17.00 -4.59 3.68
N ASN A 75 16.79 -5.90 3.49
CA ASN A 75 17.86 -6.82 3.05
C ASN A 75 17.69 -7.39 1.65
N ILE A 76 16.48 -7.42 1.10
CA ILE A 76 16.24 -7.88 -0.28
C ILE A 76 16.35 -6.68 -1.24
N ARG A 77 17.00 -6.90 -2.39
CA ARG A 77 17.16 -5.89 -3.45
C ARG A 77 16.29 -6.24 -4.66
N TYR A 78 15.69 -5.23 -5.28
CA TYR A 78 14.88 -5.47 -6.48
C TYR A 78 15.75 -5.92 -7.66
N ASP A 79 15.45 -7.08 -8.25
CA ASP A 79 16.20 -7.66 -9.37
C ASP A 79 15.67 -7.15 -10.72
N LEU A 80 16.23 -6.01 -11.15
CA LEU A 80 15.89 -5.35 -12.40
C LEU A 80 16.17 -6.22 -13.64
N ALA A 81 17.16 -7.11 -13.58
CA ALA A 81 17.48 -7.99 -14.71
C ALA A 81 16.40 -9.08 -14.85
N ALA A 82 16.01 -9.70 -13.72
CA ALA A 82 14.92 -10.67 -13.71
C ALA A 82 13.59 -10.06 -14.15
N MET A 83 13.27 -8.83 -13.69
CA MET A 83 12.04 -8.12 -14.10
C MET A 83 11.96 -7.94 -15.62
N ARG A 84 13.06 -7.57 -16.27
CA ARG A 84 13.11 -7.34 -17.73
C ARG A 84 13.00 -8.63 -18.54
N ASN A 85 13.40 -9.77 -17.98
CA ASN A 85 13.36 -11.06 -18.68
C ASN A 85 11.97 -11.68 -18.68
N GLY A 86 11.09 -11.30 -17.74
CA GLY A 86 9.67 -11.64 -17.77
C GLY A 86 9.38 -13.15 -17.70
N ASP A 87 10.07 -13.87 -16.82
CA ASP A 87 9.88 -15.32 -16.67
C ASP A 87 8.45 -15.63 -16.21
N GLN A 88 7.60 -16.09 -17.14
CA GLN A 88 6.29 -16.62 -16.80
C GLN A 88 6.42 -18.08 -16.35
N VAL A 89 6.02 -18.34 -15.11
CA VAL A 89 5.98 -19.70 -14.58
C VAL A 89 4.60 -20.29 -14.85
N ALA A 90 4.53 -21.27 -15.75
CA ALA A 90 3.34 -22.06 -16.01
C ALA A 90 3.58 -23.52 -15.59
N PHE A 91 2.70 -24.06 -14.76
CA PHE A 91 2.69 -25.49 -14.41
C PHE A 91 1.31 -26.08 -14.72
N ARG A 92 1.30 -27.31 -15.24
CA ARG A 92 0.07 -28.08 -15.48
C ARG A 92 -0.37 -28.75 -14.18
N TYR A 93 -1.67 -28.76 -13.91
CA TYR A 93 -2.25 -29.44 -12.75
C TYR A 93 -3.45 -30.31 -13.14
N ARG A 94 -3.73 -31.33 -12.33
CA ARG A 94 -4.78 -32.35 -12.57
C ARG A 94 -6.09 -32.05 -11.84
N GLY A 95 -6.08 -31.09 -10.91
CA GLY A 95 -7.21 -30.66 -10.10
C GLY A 95 -6.76 -29.65 -9.05
N GLU A 96 -7.70 -29.17 -8.23
CA GLU A 96 -7.46 -28.06 -7.29
C GLU A 96 -6.43 -28.42 -6.20
N ALA A 97 -6.50 -29.62 -5.63
CA ALA A 97 -5.52 -30.05 -4.62
C ALA A 97 -4.08 -30.11 -5.19
N ASP A 98 -3.91 -30.65 -6.40
CA ASP A 98 -2.61 -30.70 -7.10
C ASP A 98 -2.12 -29.29 -7.47
N ARG A 99 -3.03 -28.36 -7.80
CA ARG A 99 -2.70 -26.94 -8.01
C ARG A 99 -2.14 -26.32 -6.73
N MET A 100 -2.86 -26.45 -5.61
CA MET A 100 -2.46 -25.89 -4.32
C MET A 100 -1.11 -26.44 -3.84
N GLU A 101 -0.87 -27.74 -3.98
CA GLU A 101 0.43 -28.35 -3.61
C GLU A 101 1.58 -27.82 -4.46
N LYS A 102 1.38 -27.69 -5.78
CA LYS A 102 2.39 -27.15 -6.70
C LYS A 102 2.68 -25.68 -6.44
N GLU A 103 1.64 -24.88 -6.18
CA GLU A 103 1.79 -23.46 -5.81
C GLU A 103 2.56 -23.31 -4.51
N LYS A 104 2.24 -24.11 -3.50
CA LYS A 104 2.97 -24.14 -2.23
C LYS A 104 4.43 -24.54 -2.43
N ALA A 105 4.70 -25.60 -3.20
CA ALA A 105 6.06 -26.05 -3.48
C ALA A 105 6.87 -24.99 -4.24
N PHE A 106 6.26 -24.37 -5.24
CA PHE A 106 6.86 -23.26 -5.98
C PHE A 106 7.17 -22.07 -5.06
N ARG A 107 6.22 -21.65 -4.22
CA ARG A 107 6.40 -20.57 -3.25
C ARG A 107 7.58 -20.83 -2.31
N ILE A 108 7.65 -22.03 -1.73
CA ILE A 108 8.77 -22.42 -0.83
C ILE A 108 10.10 -22.38 -1.59
N SER A 109 10.16 -22.95 -2.79
CA SER A 109 11.37 -22.94 -3.61
C SER A 109 11.82 -21.51 -3.95
N LEU A 110 10.86 -20.64 -4.30
CA LEU A 110 11.13 -19.25 -4.65
C LEU A 110 11.64 -18.47 -3.43
N ALA A 111 11.00 -18.62 -2.27
CA ALA A 111 11.43 -18.03 -1.00
C ALA A 111 12.86 -18.44 -0.61
N GLN A 112 13.19 -19.73 -0.72
CA GLN A 112 14.56 -20.22 -0.45
C GLN A 112 15.60 -19.64 -1.41
N LYS A 113 15.25 -19.47 -2.69
CA LYS A 113 16.13 -18.82 -3.67
C LYS A 113 16.34 -17.35 -3.28
N THR A 114 15.25 -16.63 -2.98
CA THR A 114 15.28 -15.20 -2.66
C THR A 114 16.09 -14.88 -1.42
N ILE A 115 15.92 -15.64 -0.32
CA ILE A 115 16.68 -15.39 0.90
C ILE A 115 18.18 -15.67 0.73
N ARG A 116 18.55 -16.63 -0.12
CA ARG A 116 19.97 -16.93 -0.40
C ARG A 116 20.62 -15.90 -1.31
N SER A 117 19.89 -15.36 -2.28
CA SER A 117 20.41 -14.38 -3.23
C SER A 117 20.25 -12.93 -2.79
N ASN A 118 19.47 -12.66 -1.73
CA ASN A 118 19.10 -11.32 -1.27
C ASN A 118 18.54 -10.42 -2.36
N LYS A 119 17.84 -11.01 -3.34
CA LYS A 119 17.28 -10.28 -4.48
C LYS A 119 16.08 -10.98 -5.10
N GLY A 120 15.20 -10.21 -5.73
CA GLY A 120 14.03 -10.73 -6.45
C GLY A 120 13.12 -9.63 -7.01
N ILE A 121 12.04 -10.04 -7.66
CA ILE A 121 10.93 -9.16 -8.10
C ILE A 121 9.72 -9.31 -7.17
N CYS A 122 8.61 -8.61 -7.40
CA CYS A 122 7.42 -8.65 -6.54
C CYS A 122 7.01 -10.07 -6.08
N GLN A 123 6.96 -11.04 -7.00
CA GLN A 123 6.63 -12.43 -6.66
C GLN A 123 7.61 -13.08 -5.67
N ASN A 124 8.90 -12.72 -5.73
CA ASN A 124 9.91 -13.19 -4.78
C ASN A 124 9.70 -12.61 -3.38
N TYR A 125 9.41 -11.31 -3.28
CA TYR A 125 9.12 -10.65 -2.01
C TYR A 125 7.87 -11.26 -1.37
N ALA A 126 6.79 -11.37 -2.14
CA ALA A 126 5.53 -11.95 -1.65
C ALA A 126 5.68 -13.41 -1.22
N ALA A 127 6.38 -14.22 -2.02
CA ALA A 127 6.64 -15.62 -1.68
C ALA A 127 7.50 -15.77 -0.42
N LEU A 128 8.52 -14.91 -0.24
CA LEU A 128 9.36 -14.92 0.95
C LEU A 128 8.59 -14.51 2.20
N PHE A 129 7.80 -13.43 2.11
CA PHE A 129 6.97 -12.96 3.22
C PHE A 129 5.96 -14.03 3.65
N HIS A 130 5.21 -14.60 2.70
CA HIS A 130 4.25 -15.67 2.97
C HIS A 130 4.94 -16.91 3.53
N ASN A 131 6.07 -17.36 2.97
CA ASN A 131 6.77 -18.52 3.52
C ASN A 131 7.22 -18.30 4.97
N LEU A 132 7.69 -17.11 5.32
CA LEU A 132 8.06 -16.78 6.70
C LEU A 132 6.84 -16.65 7.62
N CYS A 133 5.71 -16.16 7.12
CA CYS A 133 4.43 -16.18 7.85
C CYS A 133 4.03 -17.61 8.22
N ASP A 134 4.02 -18.54 7.24
CA ASP A 134 3.72 -19.96 7.46
C ASP A 134 4.62 -20.56 8.56
N MET A 135 5.92 -20.20 8.58
CA MET A 135 6.91 -20.74 9.51
C MET A 135 6.91 -20.09 10.90
N THR A 136 6.26 -18.93 11.03
CA THR A 136 6.11 -18.20 12.30
C THR A 136 4.71 -18.33 12.91
N GLY A 137 3.83 -19.08 12.23
CA GLY A 137 2.47 -19.40 12.67
C GLY A 137 1.39 -18.43 12.19
N LEU A 138 1.72 -17.50 11.30
CA LEU A 138 0.81 -16.50 10.76
C LEU A 138 0.08 -17.03 9.52
N LYS A 139 -1.20 -16.68 9.36
CA LYS A 139 -1.91 -16.92 8.10
C LYS A 139 -1.61 -15.80 7.13
N CYS A 140 -1.30 -16.16 5.89
CA CYS A 140 -0.98 -15.21 4.83
C CYS A 140 -1.68 -15.59 3.52
N LEU A 141 -2.02 -14.60 2.71
CA LEU A 141 -2.55 -14.75 1.37
C LEU A 141 -1.61 -14.04 0.38
N ASP A 142 -1.40 -14.65 -0.79
CA ASP A 142 -0.81 -13.96 -1.93
C ASP A 142 -1.95 -13.32 -2.74
N ILE A 143 -1.83 -12.02 -3.03
CA ILE A 143 -2.86 -11.25 -3.72
C ILE A 143 -2.27 -10.77 -5.06
N PRO A 144 -2.55 -11.44 -6.18
CA PRO A 144 -2.19 -10.95 -7.50
C PRO A 144 -3.12 -9.78 -7.89
N GLY A 145 -2.57 -8.80 -8.59
CA GLY A 145 -3.36 -7.68 -9.08
C GLY A 145 -2.56 -6.69 -9.93
N ALA A 146 -3.17 -5.53 -10.14
CA ALA A 146 -2.61 -4.43 -10.91
C ALA A 146 -2.05 -3.37 -9.97
N ALA A 147 -0.86 -2.84 -10.31
CA ALA A 147 -0.31 -1.67 -9.65
C ALA A 147 -0.29 -0.45 -10.58
N LYS A 148 -0.75 0.69 -10.07
CA LYS A 148 -0.64 1.97 -10.79
C LYS A 148 0.74 2.57 -10.52
N THR A 149 1.64 2.45 -11.49
CA THR A 149 3.06 2.86 -11.40
C THR A 149 3.49 3.83 -12.49
N ASN A 150 2.68 3.99 -13.55
CA ASN A 150 3.01 4.77 -14.72
C ASN A 150 1.97 5.86 -14.97
N LEU A 151 2.45 7.07 -15.28
CA LEU A 151 1.62 8.24 -15.61
C LEU A 151 0.56 7.92 -16.68
N THR A 152 0.88 7.07 -17.67
CA THR A 152 -0.02 6.70 -18.75
C THR A 152 -1.18 5.80 -18.33
N GLN A 153 -1.18 5.26 -17.11
CA GLN A 153 -2.26 4.47 -16.52
C GLN A 153 -3.36 5.36 -15.91
N ILE A 154 -3.12 6.65 -15.68
CA ILE A 154 -4.16 7.57 -15.19
C ILE A 154 -5.30 7.66 -16.20
N GLY A 155 -6.52 7.35 -15.75
CA GLY A 155 -7.72 7.28 -16.59
C GLY A 155 -7.84 6.00 -17.42
N LYS A 156 -7.09 4.93 -17.10
CA LYS A 156 -7.19 3.62 -17.75
C LYS A 156 -7.55 2.55 -16.73
N LEU A 157 -8.39 1.61 -17.17
CA LEU A 157 -8.70 0.42 -16.37
C LEU A 157 -7.41 -0.34 -16.02
N PRO A 158 -7.35 -0.94 -14.81
CA PRO A 158 -6.21 -1.73 -14.39
C PRO A 158 -5.94 -2.85 -15.41
N GLN A 159 -4.68 -2.97 -15.85
CA GLN A 159 -4.25 -4.09 -16.70
C GLN A 159 -4.08 -5.35 -15.85
N LYS A 160 -4.21 -6.54 -16.47
CA LYS A 160 -4.14 -7.79 -15.71
C LYS A 160 -2.73 -8.06 -15.15
N ASN A 161 -2.70 -8.37 -13.86
CA ASN A 161 -1.63 -8.97 -13.04
C ASN A 161 -0.19 -8.58 -13.40
N ASP A 162 0.17 -7.32 -13.15
CA ASP A 162 1.55 -6.84 -13.21
C ASP A 162 2.24 -6.76 -11.84
N HIS A 163 1.51 -7.07 -10.75
CA HIS A 163 2.04 -7.04 -9.39
C HIS A 163 1.43 -8.11 -8.48
N VAL A 164 2.09 -8.37 -7.35
CA VAL A 164 1.62 -9.28 -6.29
C VAL A 164 2.12 -8.80 -4.93
N TRP A 165 1.23 -8.83 -3.95
CA TRP A 165 1.47 -8.44 -2.56
C TRP A 165 0.81 -9.44 -1.61
N ASN A 166 0.80 -9.17 -0.32
CA ASN A 166 0.23 -10.06 0.69
C ASN A 166 -0.90 -9.43 1.49
N ALA A 167 -1.75 -10.29 2.06
CA ALA A 167 -2.49 -9.96 3.27
C ALA A 167 -2.11 -10.94 4.38
N VAL A 168 -1.86 -10.42 5.58
CA VAL A 168 -1.53 -11.22 6.77
C VAL A 168 -2.63 -11.07 7.82
N ASN A 169 -3.02 -12.19 8.43
CA ASN A 169 -3.99 -12.18 9.53
C ASN A 169 -3.24 -11.93 10.84
N ILE A 170 -3.64 -10.89 11.57
CA ILE A 170 -3.13 -10.52 12.89
C ILE A 170 -4.36 -10.32 13.78
N GLY A 171 -4.48 -11.14 14.83
CA GLY A 171 -5.70 -11.25 15.62
C GLY A 171 -6.91 -11.57 14.73
N ASP A 172 -7.96 -10.78 14.86
CA ASP A 172 -9.23 -11.00 14.15
C ASP A 172 -9.32 -10.31 12.77
N SER A 173 -8.24 -9.69 12.30
CA SER A 173 -8.26 -8.85 11.08
C SER A 173 -7.21 -9.27 10.05
N TRP A 174 -7.54 -9.05 8.77
CA TRP A 174 -6.58 -9.16 7.66
C TRP A 174 -5.99 -7.79 7.36
N ASN A 175 -4.67 -7.75 7.16
CA ASN A 175 -3.91 -6.52 6.97
C ASN A 175 -3.12 -6.60 5.67
N LEU A 176 -3.20 -5.56 4.84
CA LEU A 176 -2.51 -5.50 3.55
C LEU A 176 -1.04 -5.14 3.74
N VAL A 177 -0.16 -5.83 3.02
CA VAL A 177 1.30 -5.66 3.12
C VAL A 177 1.91 -5.73 1.72
N ASP A 178 2.68 -4.72 1.34
CA ASP A 178 3.57 -4.79 0.17
C ASP A 178 5.04 -4.54 0.56
N VAL A 179 5.75 -5.64 0.80
CA VAL A 179 7.17 -5.58 1.14
C VAL A 179 8.05 -5.15 -0.03
N THR A 180 7.57 -5.31 -1.28
CA THR A 180 8.32 -4.90 -2.47
C THR A 180 8.46 -3.39 -2.51
N TRP A 181 7.34 -2.67 -2.32
CA TRP A 181 7.32 -1.21 -2.30
C TRP A 181 7.78 -0.65 -0.95
N GLY A 182 7.62 -1.43 0.12
CA GLY A 182 8.26 -1.21 1.40
C GLY A 182 9.79 -1.20 1.36
N ALA A 183 10.41 -1.94 0.43
CA ALA A 183 11.87 -2.02 0.30
C ALA A 183 12.49 -0.80 -0.42
N GLY A 184 11.70 -0.11 -1.24
CA GLY A 184 12.13 1.04 -2.03
C GLY A 184 11.60 1.04 -3.45
N SER A 185 12.22 1.84 -4.31
CA SER A 185 11.73 2.11 -5.67
C SER A 185 12.85 2.07 -6.71
N VAL A 186 12.48 2.07 -7.98
CA VAL A 186 13.45 2.24 -9.08
C VAL A 186 13.56 3.71 -9.39
N ASP A 187 14.76 4.26 -9.25
CA ASP A 187 15.04 5.65 -9.59
C ASP A 187 14.87 5.85 -11.10
N ALA A 188 13.95 6.74 -11.48
CA ALA A 188 13.55 6.94 -12.88
C ALA A 188 14.69 7.51 -13.76
N ASN A 189 15.66 8.21 -13.16
CA ASN A 189 16.77 8.83 -13.90
C ASN A 189 17.90 7.84 -14.17
N THR A 190 18.22 7.02 -13.18
CA THR A 190 19.34 6.07 -13.22
C THR A 190 18.92 4.67 -13.63
N GLY A 191 17.63 4.35 -13.55
CA GLY A 191 17.08 3.02 -13.75
C GLY A 191 17.55 2.00 -12.70
N LYS A 192 18.08 2.47 -11.56
CA LYS A 192 18.64 1.61 -10.49
C LYS A 192 17.66 1.49 -9.33
N PHE A 193 17.67 0.33 -8.68
CA PHE A 193 16.95 0.17 -7.42
C PHE A 193 17.59 1.06 -6.35
N LYS A 194 16.75 1.87 -5.71
CA LYS A 194 17.09 2.73 -4.59
C LYS A 194 16.35 2.21 -3.35
N PRO A 195 17.08 1.57 -2.41
CA PRO A 195 16.48 1.19 -1.13
C PRO A 195 15.90 2.42 -0.43
N ASN A 196 14.65 2.28 0.03
CA ASN A 196 13.96 3.31 0.78
C ASN A 196 12.88 2.60 1.59
N PHE A 197 13.23 2.22 2.83
CA PHE A 197 12.28 1.63 3.76
C PHE A 197 11.07 2.55 3.91
N ASN A 198 9.86 2.01 3.73
CA ASN A 198 8.63 2.78 3.70
C ASN A 198 7.59 2.10 4.58
N ASP A 199 7.36 2.65 5.77
CA ASP A 199 6.51 2.06 6.79
C ASP A 199 5.06 1.91 6.34
N GLY A 200 4.58 2.89 5.55
CA GLY A 200 3.23 2.96 5.03
C GLY A 200 2.76 1.73 4.24
N PHE A 201 3.65 0.84 3.79
CA PHE A 201 3.29 -0.43 3.13
C PHE A 201 3.18 -1.65 4.06
N PHE A 202 3.27 -1.47 5.39
CA PHE A 202 3.00 -2.51 6.38
C PHE A 202 1.66 -2.29 7.07
N CYS A 203 0.77 -3.27 6.99
CA CYS A 203 -0.59 -3.20 7.54
C CYS A 203 -1.35 -1.94 7.09
N THR A 204 -1.18 -1.59 5.81
CA THR A 204 -1.76 -0.38 5.22
C THR A 204 -3.28 -0.42 5.24
N PRO A 205 -3.97 0.66 5.64
CA PRO A 205 -5.42 0.75 5.54
C PRO A 205 -5.91 0.49 4.11
N PRO A 206 -7.00 -0.28 3.90
CA PRO A 206 -7.51 -0.58 2.57
C PRO A 206 -7.74 0.64 1.67
N THR A 207 -8.24 1.75 2.23
CA THR A 207 -8.46 3.02 1.50
C THR A 207 -7.18 3.61 0.94
N LEU A 208 -6.08 3.55 1.70
CA LEU A 208 -4.77 4.03 1.29
C LEU A 208 -4.09 3.07 0.31
N PHE A 209 -4.19 1.76 0.57
CA PHE A 209 -3.61 0.73 -0.29
C PHE A 209 -4.26 0.71 -1.69
N PHE A 210 -5.58 0.96 -1.76
CA PHE A 210 -6.34 1.06 -3.01
C PHE A 210 -5.88 2.20 -3.93
N LEU A 211 -5.16 3.20 -3.42
CA LEU A 211 -4.71 4.33 -4.24
C LEU A 211 -3.79 3.90 -5.38
N ASN A 212 -3.05 2.82 -5.18
CA ASN A 212 -2.08 2.31 -6.15
C ASN A 212 -2.13 0.78 -6.34
N HIS A 213 -2.94 0.03 -5.58
CA HIS A 213 -3.14 -1.42 -5.75
C HIS A 213 -4.60 -1.78 -6.05
N PHE A 214 -4.82 -2.59 -7.10
CA PHE A 214 -6.13 -3.15 -7.43
C PHE A 214 -6.05 -4.68 -7.61
N PRO A 215 -6.65 -5.50 -6.74
CA PRO A 215 -6.53 -6.96 -6.82
C PRO A 215 -7.32 -7.55 -8.00
N GLU A 216 -6.87 -8.70 -8.51
CA GLU A 216 -7.62 -9.44 -9.55
C GLU A 216 -9.00 -9.86 -9.04
N ASP A 217 -9.07 -10.32 -7.79
CA ASP A 217 -10.31 -10.51 -7.06
C ASP A 217 -10.62 -9.26 -6.24
N ALA A 218 -11.55 -8.43 -6.73
CA ALA A 218 -11.91 -7.16 -6.11
C ALA A 218 -12.29 -7.27 -4.62
N ARG A 219 -12.78 -8.44 -4.16
CA ARG A 219 -13.10 -8.68 -2.74
C ARG A 219 -11.88 -8.56 -1.83
N LEU A 220 -10.70 -8.86 -2.35
CA LEU A 220 -9.43 -8.77 -1.62
C LEU A 220 -8.93 -7.33 -1.48
N SER A 221 -9.62 -6.34 -2.08
CA SER A 221 -9.36 -4.92 -1.81
C SER A 221 -9.89 -4.49 -0.44
N MET A 222 -10.79 -5.30 0.14
CA MET A 222 -11.50 -5.00 1.39
C MET A 222 -12.34 -3.72 1.32
N LEU A 223 -12.71 -3.29 0.11
CA LEU A 223 -13.52 -2.12 -0.17
C LEU A 223 -14.64 -2.46 -1.17
N ASP A 224 -15.70 -1.66 -1.13
CA ASP A 224 -16.71 -1.62 -2.18
C ASP A 224 -16.27 -0.63 -3.28
N LYS A 225 -15.32 -1.06 -4.11
CA LYS A 225 -14.70 -0.26 -5.17
C LYS A 225 -14.56 -1.04 -6.48
N THR A 226 -14.67 -0.32 -7.58
CA THR A 226 -14.65 -0.85 -8.94
C THR A 226 -13.32 -0.60 -9.66
N PRO A 227 -13.03 -1.33 -10.74
CA PRO A 227 -11.91 -1.00 -11.64
C PRO A 227 -11.97 0.43 -12.18
N GLU A 228 -13.17 0.97 -12.40
CA GLU A 228 -13.41 2.35 -12.84
C GLU A 228 -13.01 3.35 -11.76
N ASP A 229 -13.38 3.13 -10.49
CA ASP A 229 -12.92 3.96 -9.38
C ASP A 229 -11.39 4.01 -9.34
N PHE A 230 -10.73 2.86 -9.52
CA PHE A 230 -9.27 2.79 -9.55
C PHE A 230 -8.66 3.57 -10.72
N ALA A 231 -9.28 3.47 -11.90
CA ALA A 231 -8.83 4.16 -13.11
C ALA A 231 -8.91 5.68 -12.99
N GLU A 232 -9.91 6.20 -12.28
CA GLU A 232 -10.12 7.63 -12.09
C GLU A 232 -9.13 8.27 -11.12
N LEU A 233 -8.46 7.50 -10.26
CA LEU A 233 -7.51 8.02 -9.27
C LEU A 233 -6.25 8.61 -9.92
N PRO A 234 -5.63 9.61 -9.26
CA PRO A 234 -4.26 10.00 -9.52
C PRO A 234 -3.27 8.83 -9.41
N LEU A 235 -2.05 9.04 -9.89
CA LEU A 235 -0.92 8.20 -9.56
C LEU A 235 -0.32 8.68 -8.24
N TYR A 236 -0.42 7.88 -7.17
CA TYR A 236 0.20 8.17 -5.88
C TYR A 236 1.54 7.45 -5.75
N TYR A 237 2.55 8.15 -5.22
CA TYR A 237 3.88 7.60 -5.00
C TYR A 237 4.04 7.05 -3.58
N GLY A 238 5.06 6.22 -3.34
CA GLY A 238 5.29 5.63 -2.02
C GLY A 238 5.47 6.68 -0.91
N GLU A 239 6.06 7.83 -1.23
CA GLU A 239 6.24 8.94 -0.31
C GLU A 239 4.92 9.57 0.18
N TYR A 240 3.82 9.37 -0.54
CA TYR A 240 2.48 9.74 -0.07
C TYR A 240 1.90 8.68 0.88
N VAL A 241 2.13 7.40 0.59
CA VAL A 241 1.63 6.29 1.42
C VAL A 241 2.27 6.31 2.82
N ASP A 242 3.49 6.82 2.94
CA ASP A 242 4.24 6.96 4.20
C ASP A 242 4.04 8.32 4.89
N SER A 243 3.05 9.11 4.45
CA SER A 243 2.88 10.48 4.93
C SER A 243 1.71 10.65 5.90
N ASP A 244 1.82 11.67 6.76
CA ASP A 244 0.78 12.03 7.73
C ASP A 244 -0.29 12.98 7.14
N TYR A 245 -0.14 13.41 5.88
CA TYR A 245 -1.04 14.35 5.22
C TYR A 245 -1.92 13.66 4.18
N GLU A 246 -3.11 14.20 3.94
CA GLU A 246 -4.06 13.67 2.97
C GLU A 246 -4.34 14.68 1.86
N ILE A 247 -4.24 14.24 0.60
CA ILE A 247 -4.66 15.06 -0.55
C ILE A 247 -6.19 14.96 -0.67
N LEU A 248 -6.88 16.02 -0.27
CA LEU A 248 -8.34 16.13 -0.29
C LEU A 248 -8.89 16.51 -1.67
N SER A 249 -8.12 17.29 -2.45
CA SER A 249 -8.52 17.63 -3.82
C SER A 249 -7.32 17.97 -4.71
N PRO A 250 -7.41 17.73 -6.03
CA PRO A 250 -8.48 16.99 -6.72
C PRO A 250 -8.49 15.49 -6.40
N GLU A 251 -9.67 14.90 -6.20
CA GLU A 251 -9.80 13.45 -5.95
C GLU A 251 -9.56 12.61 -7.22
N LYS A 252 -9.85 13.18 -8.40
CA LYS A 252 -9.68 12.53 -9.70
C LYS A 252 -8.34 12.89 -10.33
N GLY A 253 -7.69 11.91 -10.94
CA GLY A 253 -6.43 12.03 -11.65
C GLY A 253 -6.51 12.76 -12.99
N LEU A 254 -7.71 12.94 -13.56
CA LEU A 254 -7.90 13.70 -14.81
C LEU A 254 -8.20 15.17 -14.52
N LEU A 255 -7.28 16.04 -14.91
CA LEU A 255 -7.39 17.50 -14.82
C LEU A 255 -7.99 18.10 -16.11
N PRO A 256 -8.62 19.28 -16.04
CA PRO A 256 -9.15 19.96 -17.22
C PRO A 256 -8.07 20.42 -18.20
N THR A 257 -8.48 20.65 -19.46
CA THR A 257 -7.62 20.88 -20.65
C THR A 257 -7.36 22.33 -21.02
N LYS A 258 -8.18 23.26 -20.51
CA LYS A 258 -8.23 24.64 -21.00
C LYS A 258 -8.13 25.58 -19.82
N THR A 259 -7.31 26.64 -19.96
CA THR A 259 -7.09 27.77 -19.05
C THR A 259 -8.01 27.77 -17.84
N LYS A 260 -7.66 26.95 -16.86
CA LYS A 260 -8.43 26.76 -15.64
C LYS A 260 -7.49 26.69 -14.47
N THR A 261 -7.96 27.32 -13.41
CA THR A 261 -7.38 27.21 -12.09
C THR A 261 -7.98 26.00 -11.42
N VAL A 262 -7.14 25.07 -10.98
CA VAL A 262 -7.53 23.87 -10.26
C VAL A 262 -7.18 24.06 -8.78
N PRO A 263 -8.17 24.00 -7.88
CA PRO A 263 -7.92 24.09 -6.44
C PRO A 263 -7.36 22.77 -5.91
N PHE A 264 -6.25 22.86 -5.18
CA PHE A 264 -5.67 21.76 -4.43
C PHE A 264 -5.85 22.02 -2.94
N ARG A 265 -6.19 20.95 -2.21
CA ARG A 265 -6.41 20.98 -0.77
C ARG A 265 -5.72 19.77 -0.18
N ILE A 266 -4.89 20.00 0.84
CA ILE A 266 -4.14 18.96 1.55
C ILE A 266 -4.36 19.18 3.05
N SER A 267 -4.81 18.16 3.78
CA SER A 267 -4.91 18.24 5.24
C SER A 267 -3.62 17.81 5.92
N ASP A 268 -3.41 18.29 7.14
CA ASP A 268 -2.40 17.82 8.09
C ASP A 268 -0.94 17.97 7.61
N LEU A 269 -0.75 18.84 6.61
CA LEU A 269 0.55 19.26 6.12
C LEU A 269 1.28 20.09 7.20
N SER A 270 2.49 19.69 7.58
CA SER A 270 3.29 20.37 8.61
C SER A 270 3.61 21.82 8.22
N GLU A 271 3.83 22.69 9.21
CA GLU A 271 4.17 24.10 8.97
C GLU A 271 5.43 24.28 8.13
N ASN A 272 6.40 23.36 8.28
CA ASN A 272 7.68 23.38 7.58
C ASN A 272 7.64 22.71 6.20
N ASP A 273 6.53 22.07 5.85
CA ASP A 273 6.40 21.38 4.57
C ASP A 273 6.23 22.39 3.44
N ASN A 274 6.96 22.15 2.36
CA ASN A 274 6.92 22.96 1.15
C ASN A 274 6.23 22.20 0.03
N ILE A 275 5.27 22.86 -0.63
CA ILE A 275 4.61 22.33 -1.81
C ILE A 275 5.26 22.90 -3.07
N SER A 276 5.44 22.05 -4.07
CA SER A 276 5.73 22.48 -5.43
C SER A 276 5.12 21.54 -6.46
N TYR A 277 5.04 21.95 -7.72
CA TYR A 277 4.58 21.10 -8.80
C TYR A 277 5.35 21.38 -10.10
N THR A 278 5.30 20.43 -11.03
CA THR A 278 5.84 20.59 -12.39
C THR A 278 4.87 20.04 -13.43
N PHE A 279 4.97 20.53 -14.65
CA PHE A 279 4.29 19.98 -15.81
C PHE A 279 5.30 19.19 -16.66
N SER A 280 4.92 18.00 -17.14
CA SER A 280 5.83 17.11 -17.87
C SER A 280 6.39 17.70 -19.17
N ASN A 281 5.70 18.68 -19.76
CA ASN A 281 6.14 19.38 -20.97
C ASN A 281 6.92 20.66 -20.67
N GLN A 282 7.18 20.97 -19.39
CA GLN A 282 7.94 22.13 -18.94
C GLN A 282 9.16 21.68 -18.13
N ASN A 283 10.26 22.42 -18.23
CA ASN A 283 11.44 22.18 -17.40
C ASN A 283 11.49 23.19 -16.24
N ARG A 284 10.41 23.30 -15.46
CA ARG A 284 10.28 24.28 -14.37
C ARG A 284 9.47 23.72 -13.21
N ILE A 285 10.03 23.82 -12.00
CA ILE A 285 9.33 23.60 -10.74
C ILE A 285 8.67 24.90 -10.30
N ILE A 286 7.40 24.83 -9.88
CA ILE A 286 6.59 25.97 -9.47
C ILE A 286 6.20 25.77 -8.00
N ALA A 287 6.54 26.73 -7.15
CA ALA A 287 6.05 26.80 -5.77
C ALA A 287 4.79 27.69 -5.74
N PRO A 288 3.59 27.14 -5.46
CA PRO A 288 2.38 27.94 -5.39
C PRO A 288 2.33 28.76 -4.08
N GLN A 289 1.47 29.78 -4.07
CA GLN A 289 1.14 30.49 -2.83
C GLN A 289 0.20 29.62 -1.99
N LEU A 290 0.68 29.18 -0.84
CA LEU A 290 -0.07 28.33 0.09
C LEU A 290 -0.90 29.18 1.05
N LYS A 291 -2.20 28.91 1.14
CA LYS A 291 -3.11 29.50 2.13
C LYS A 291 -3.45 28.42 3.15
N ARG A 292 -3.11 28.65 4.42
CA ARG A 292 -3.41 27.71 5.51
C ARG A 292 -4.70 28.13 6.24
N ASN A 293 -5.63 27.21 6.41
CA ASN A 293 -6.88 27.39 7.12
C ASN A 293 -7.11 26.20 8.07
N GLY A 294 -6.72 26.37 9.33
CA GLY A 294 -6.70 25.27 10.30
C GLY A 294 -5.72 24.19 9.86
N ASN A 295 -6.17 22.93 9.83
CA ASN A 295 -5.36 21.81 9.37
C ASN A 295 -5.34 21.65 7.85
N VAL A 296 -6.07 22.48 7.08
CA VAL A 296 -6.11 22.39 5.62
C VAL A 296 -5.22 23.45 5.00
N SER A 297 -4.32 23.01 4.11
CA SER A 297 -3.51 23.86 3.26
C SER A 297 -4.09 23.87 1.84
N GLU A 298 -4.36 25.06 1.31
CA GLU A 298 -5.01 25.28 0.03
C GLU A 298 -4.09 26.05 -0.91
N PHE A 299 -4.06 25.64 -2.18
CA PHE A 299 -3.34 26.35 -3.22
C PHE A 299 -3.99 26.13 -4.58
N GLU A 300 -3.59 26.94 -5.55
CA GLU A 300 -4.14 26.92 -6.89
C GLU A 300 -3.08 26.54 -7.91
N VAL A 301 -3.44 25.66 -8.84
CA VAL A 301 -2.64 25.33 -10.02
C VAL A 301 -3.30 25.93 -11.24
N ASN A 302 -2.60 26.81 -11.92
CA ASN A 302 -3.05 27.36 -13.20
C ASN A 302 -2.57 26.47 -14.35
N ILE A 303 -3.52 25.82 -15.05
CA ILE A 303 -3.25 25.07 -16.27
C ILE A 303 -3.43 26.02 -17.45
N GLY A 304 -2.33 26.39 -18.10
CA GLY A 304 -2.32 27.25 -19.27
C GLY A 304 -2.63 26.49 -20.57
N ALA A 305 -2.91 27.23 -21.64
CA ALA A 305 -3.24 26.66 -22.95
C ALA A 305 -2.10 25.82 -23.59
N ALA A 306 -0.86 26.01 -23.15
CA ALA A 306 0.30 25.27 -23.63
C ALA A 306 0.60 24.01 -22.80
N ASP A 307 -0.06 23.82 -21.66
CA ASP A 307 0.23 22.75 -20.70
C ASP A 307 -0.43 21.45 -21.14
N ARG A 308 0.35 20.37 -21.15
CA ARG A 308 -0.08 19.06 -21.63
C ARG A 308 0.72 17.93 -21.00
N GLY A 309 0.17 16.72 -21.04
CA GLY A 309 0.76 15.55 -20.42
C GLY A 309 0.34 15.44 -18.95
N PHE A 310 1.29 15.61 -18.03
CA PHE A 310 1.09 15.33 -16.62
C PHE A 310 1.51 16.49 -15.73
N LEU A 311 0.81 16.66 -14.62
CA LEU A 311 1.26 17.45 -13.49
C LEU A 311 1.76 16.50 -12.40
N THR A 312 2.96 16.73 -11.88
CA THR A 312 3.46 16.04 -10.68
C THR A 312 3.51 17.01 -9.52
N LEU A 313 2.87 16.64 -8.42
CA LEU A 313 2.89 17.34 -7.15
C LEU A 313 4.03 16.81 -6.27
N PHE A 314 4.71 17.72 -5.59
CA PHE A 314 5.78 17.41 -4.66
C PHE A 314 5.52 18.03 -3.29
N VAL A 315 5.88 17.28 -2.25
CA VAL A 315 6.03 17.77 -0.87
C VAL A 315 7.49 17.58 -0.48
N ASN A 316 8.17 18.64 -0.05
CA ASN A 316 9.58 18.60 0.34
C ASN A 316 10.50 17.96 -0.73
N ASN A 317 10.27 18.31 -2.00
CA ASN A 317 10.98 17.79 -3.18
C ASN A 317 10.82 16.28 -3.44
N ARG A 318 9.85 15.62 -2.80
CA ARG A 318 9.49 14.23 -3.09
C ARG A 318 8.19 14.20 -3.87
N SER A 319 8.11 13.39 -4.93
CA SER A 319 6.88 13.21 -5.70
C SER A 319 5.83 12.52 -4.83
N VAL A 320 4.61 13.04 -4.78
CA VAL A 320 3.56 12.49 -3.89
C VAL A 320 2.32 12.07 -4.67
N ALA A 321 1.96 12.83 -5.69
CA ALA A 321 0.89 12.47 -6.61
C ALA A 321 1.18 13.02 -8.01
N ALA A 322 0.65 12.36 -9.04
CA ALA A 322 0.64 12.87 -10.39
C ALA A 322 -0.75 12.74 -11.02
N TYR A 323 -1.05 13.72 -11.85
CA TYR A 323 -2.33 13.91 -12.51
C TYR A 323 -2.12 14.05 -14.01
N LYS A 324 -3.06 13.58 -14.80
CA LYS A 324 -3.06 13.71 -16.25
C LYS A 324 -3.89 14.92 -16.64
N ILE A 325 -3.28 15.84 -17.37
CA ILE A 325 -4.00 16.94 -18.02
C ILE A 325 -4.78 16.31 -19.16
N GLY A 326 -6.09 16.58 -19.24
CA GLY A 326 -6.89 16.08 -20.34
C GLY A 326 -6.36 16.56 -21.69
N ASN A 327 -6.91 16.00 -22.77
CA ASN A 327 -6.59 16.37 -24.15
C ASN A 327 -7.51 17.46 -24.73
#